data_AF-A0A959IQF9-F1
#
_entry.id   AF-A0A959IQF9-F1
#
_cell.length_a   1.000
_cell.length_b   1.000
_cell.length_c   1.000
_cell.angle_alpha   90.00
_cell.angle_beta   90.00
_cell.angle_gamma   90.00
#
_symmetry.space_group_name_H-M   'P 1'
#
loop_
_entity.id
_entity.type
_entity.pdbx_description
1 polymer ?
#
loop_
_entity_poly.entity_id
_entity_poly.type
_entity_poly.pdbx_seq_one_letter_code
_entity_poly.pdbx_strand_id
1 'polypeptide(L)'
;MAQVLSSAIRTQIVRMCQSGKSAAAVSRELNLGYPGVAKVWRAYRFQGEQALEVGFHRCGRKSAFDESIRHVIDAKLKTNDQLGAPIIRSQLLKEGDFAHVPHERTIQRWWKAAGKNKPRGRGATSSQPYARDPHETWQVDGKEDVRLADDSRTSYLSITDEDTCSFLRGHVFPLGLQDEPGEST
;
A
#
# COMPACT_ATOMS: atom_id res chain seq x y z
N MET A 1 19.83 3.20 -25.02
CA MET A 1 18.66 2.62 -24.32
C MET A 1 18.08 1.52 -25.21
N ALA A 2 17.89 0.31 -24.68
CA ALA A 2 17.32 -0.79 -25.47
C ALA A 2 15.80 -0.62 -25.58
N GLN A 3 15.30 -0.26 -26.77
CA GLN A 3 13.86 -0.18 -27.04
C GLN A 3 13.28 -1.57 -27.32
N VAL A 4 12.12 -1.85 -26.75
CA VAL A 4 11.41 -3.11 -26.97
C VAL A 4 10.73 -3.06 -28.34
N LEU A 5 10.97 -4.07 -29.19
CA LEU A 5 10.28 -4.20 -30.48
C LEU A 5 8.78 -4.43 -30.27
N SER A 6 7.95 -3.61 -30.92
CA SER A 6 6.49 -3.74 -30.92
C SER A 6 6.05 -5.08 -31.54
N SER A 7 4.84 -5.56 -31.18
CA SER A 7 4.33 -6.83 -31.74
C SER A 7 4.21 -6.76 -33.27
N ALA A 8 3.77 -5.63 -33.81
CA ALA A 8 3.69 -5.40 -35.26
C ALA A 8 5.04 -5.60 -35.96
N ILE A 9 6.12 -5.04 -35.41
CA ILE A 9 7.48 -5.22 -35.97
C ILE A 9 7.92 -6.68 -35.88
N ARG A 10 7.62 -7.38 -34.79
CA ARG A 10 7.94 -8.81 -34.65
C ARG A 10 7.21 -9.67 -35.69
N THR A 11 5.92 -9.40 -35.92
CA THR A 11 5.13 -10.10 -36.95
C THR A 11 5.67 -9.82 -38.35
N GLN A 12 6.06 -8.58 -38.63
CA GLN A 12 6.66 -8.20 -39.91
C GLN A 12 7.99 -8.91 -40.15
N ILE A 13 8.86 -9.00 -39.14
CA ILE A 13 10.12 -9.77 -39.19
C ILE A 13 9.83 -11.23 -39.57
N VAL A 14 8.87 -11.87 -38.89
CA VAL A 14 8.53 -13.27 -39.13
C VAL A 14 8.01 -13.47 -40.55
N ARG A 15 7.10 -12.61 -41.03
CA ARG A 15 6.54 -12.68 -42.38
C ARG A 15 7.63 -12.60 -43.46
N MET A 16 8.61 -11.71 -43.28
CA MET A 16 9.72 -11.55 -44.22
C MET A 16 10.70 -12.74 -44.19
N CYS A 17 10.96 -13.30 -43.01
CA CYS A 17 11.78 -14.51 -42.90
C CYS A 17 11.08 -15.74 -43.51
N GLN A 18 9.75 -15.86 -43.35
CA GLN A 18 8.95 -16.91 -43.97
C GLN A 18 8.90 -16.77 -45.50
N SER A 19 8.95 -15.55 -46.03
CA SER A 19 9.06 -15.31 -47.49
C SER A 19 10.47 -15.57 -48.05
N GLY A 20 11.36 -16.21 -47.29
CA GLY A 20 12.70 -16.60 -47.73
C GLY A 20 13.78 -15.52 -47.57
N LYS A 21 13.47 -14.34 -47.01
CA LYS A 21 14.52 -13.33 -46.74
C LYS A 21 15.38 -13.75 -45.55
N SER A 22 16.69 -13.55 -45.65
CA SER A 22 17.60 -13.80 -44.53
C SER A 22 17.44 -12.75 -43.43
N ALA A 23 17.71 -13.12 -42.17
CA ALA A 23 17.63 -12.18 -41.05
C ALA A 23 18.52 -10.93 -41.22
N ALA A 24 19.64 -11.05 -41.96
CA ALA A 24 20.52 -9.94 -42.30
C ALA A 24 19.91 -9.00 -43.38
N ALA A 25 19.12 -9.53 -44.32
CA ALA A 25 18.37 -8.71 -45.26
C ALA A 25 17.23 -7.97 -44.56
N VAL A 26 16.49 -8.66 -43.69
CA VAL A 26 15.39 -8.07 -42.90
C VAL A 26 15.90 -6.96 -41.96
N SER A 27 17.05 -7.17 -41.32
CA SER A 27 17.70 -6.17 -40.48
C SER A 27 18.02 -4.87 -41.23
N ARG A 28 18.55 -4.97 -42.46
CA ARG A 28 18.84 -3.80 -43.31
C ARG A 28 17.57 -3.11 -43.78
N GLU A 29 16.57 -3.88 -44.21
CA GLU A 29 15.32 -3.35 -44.76
C GLU A 29 14.46 -2.65 -43.71
N LEU A 30 14.42 -3.17 -42.48
CA LEU A 30 13.68 -2.56 -41.37
C LEU A 30 14.51 -1.57 -40.55
N ASN A 31 15.79 -1.36 -40.89
CA ASN A 31 16.75 -0.56 -40.12
C ASN A 31 16.81 -0.97 -38.63
N LEU A 32 16.82 -2.28 -38.36
CA LEU A 32 16.86 -2.86 -37.02
C LEU A 32 18.19 -3.57 -36.77
N GLY A 33 18.62 -3.64 -35.51
CA GLY A 33 19.81 -4.42 -35.14
C GLY A 33 19.65 -5.91 -35.43
N TYR A 34 20.61 -6.49 -36.16
CA TYR A 34 20.63 -7.92 -36.49
C TYR A 34 20.38 -8.87 -35.30
N PRO A 35 20.96 -8.65 -34.09
CA PRO A 35 20.69 -9.51 -32.94
C PRO A 35 19.21 -9.54 -32.53
N GLY A 36 18.49 -8.43 -32.68
CA GLY A 36 17.06 -8.35 -32.39
C GLY A 36 16.23 -9.17 -33.37
N VAL A 37 16.52 -9.03 -34.66
CA VAL A 37 15.85 -9.79 -35.73
C VAL A 37 16.11 -11.29 -35.59
N ALA A 38 17.37 -11.68 -35.38
CA ALA A 38 17.76 -13.08 -35.19
C ALA A 38 17.10 -13.70 -33.93
N LYS A 39 16.99 -12.94 -32.83
CA LYS A 39 16.33 -13.39 -31.60
C LYS A 39 14.84 -13.65 -31.81
N VAL A 40 14.14 -12.74 -32.51
CA VAL A 40 12.71 -12.90 -32.84
C VAL A 40 12.51 -14.12 -33.74
N TRP A 41 13.32 -14.26 -34.80
CA TRP A 41 13.20 -15.40 -35.71
C TRP A 41 13.47 -16.75 -35.01
N ARG A 42 14.50 -16.80 -34.16
CA ARG A 42 14.81 -18.01 -33.37
C ARG A 42 13.68 -18.36 -32.40
N ALA A 43 13.12 -17.37 -31.71
CA ALA A 43 12.00 -17.58 -30.80
C ALA A 43 10.77 -18.09 -31.55
N TYR A 44 10.45 -17.51 -32.72
CA TYR A 44 9.36 -17.97 -33.57
C TYR A 44 9.56 -19.40 -34.08
N ARG A 45 10.79 -19.78 -34.49
CA ARG A 45 11.08 -21.17 -34.89
C ARG A 45 10.90 -22.18 -33.76
N PHE A 46 11.05 -21.77 -32.50
CA PHE A 46 10.95 -22.65 -31.35
C PHE A 46 9.53 -22.71 -30.76
N GLN A 47 8.81 -21.57 -30.70
CA GLN A 47 7.53 -21.44 -30.00
C GLN A 47 6.36 -21.07 -30.93
N GLY A 48 6.61 -20.91 -32.23
CA GLY A 48 5.61 -20.48 -33.19
C GLY A 48 5.06 -19.09 -32.90
N GLU A 49 3.76 -18.90 -33.12
CA GLU A 49 3.07 -17.62 -32.91
C GLU A 49 3.12 -17.15 -31.45
N GLN A 50 3.25 -18.05 -30.47
CA GLN A 50 3.39 -17.67 -29.05
C GLN A 50 4.62 -16.78 -28.79
N ALA A 51 5.66 -16.85 -29.63
CA ALA A 51 6.83 -15.98 -29.52
C ALA A 51 6.53 -14.50 -29.85
N LEU A 52 5.44 -14.23 -30.57
CA LEU A 52 5.01 -12.88 -30.94
C LEU A 52 4.28 -12.18 -29.80
N GLU A 53 3.74 -12.93 -28.85
CA GLU A 53 3.11 -12.39 -27.66
C GLU A 53 4.15 -11.80 -26.69
N VAL A 54 3.83 -10.63 -26.13
CA VAL A 54 4.67 -10.03 -25.09
C VAL A 54 4.37 -10.76 -23.78
N GLY A 55 5.38 -11.47 -23.27
CA GLY A 55 5.28 -12.27 -22.04
C GLY A 55 5.17 -11.46 -20.74
N PHE A 56 4.29 -10.46 -20.67
CA PHE A 56 4.06 -9.65 -19.46
C PHE A 56 3.64 -10.50 -18.26
N HIS A 57 3.02 -11.66 -18.48
CA HIS A 57 2.71 -12.64 -17.44
C HIS A 57 3.96 -13.18 -16.72
N ARG A 58 5.14 -13.13 -17.36
CA ARG A 58 6.44 -13.50 -16.77
C ARG A 58 7.14 -12.30 -16.14
N CYS A 59 6.63 -11.10 -16.37
CA CYS A 59 7.15 -9.88 -15.78
C CYS A 59 6.48 -9.63 -14.43
N GLY A 60 7.26 -9.10 -13.49
CA GLY A 60 6.79 -8.80 -12.14
C GLY A 60 7.57 -9.55 -11.07
N ARG A 61 7.69 -8.92 -9.91
CA ARG A 61 8.33 -9.54 -8.75
C ARG A 61 7.37 -10.59 -8.19
N LYS A 62 7.80 -11.86 -8.15
CA LYS A 62 7.08 -12.91 -7.43
C LYS A 62 6.98 -12.51 -5.95
N SER A 63 5.83 -12.78 -5.34
CA SER A 63 5.64 -12.56 -3.91
C SER A 63 6.68 -13.36 -3.14
N ALA A 64 7.41 -12.72 -2.23
CA ALA A 64 8.30 -13.42 -1.29
C ALA A 64 7.53 -13.99 -0.09
N PHE A 65 6.25 -13.65 0.05
CA PHE A 65 5.38 -14.14 1.10
C PHE A 65 4.68 -15.42 0.66
N ASP A 66 4.61 -16.36 1.59
CA ASP A 66 3.87 -17.62 1.47
C ASP A 66 2.36 -17.38 1.30
N GLU A 67 1.64 -18.39 0.82
CA GLU A 67 0.18 -18.31 0.66
C GLU A 67 -0.54 -18.48 2.01
N SER A 68 0.07 -19.16 2.99
CA SER A 68 -0.48 -19.35 4.34
C SER A 68 -0.82 -18.03 5.02
N ILE A 69 0.07 -17.04 4.99
CA ILE A 69 -0.16 -15.73 5.61
C ILE A 69 -1.29 -14.97 4.92
N ARG A 70 -1.49 -15.16 3.60
CA ARG A 70 -2.62 -14.57 2.88
C ARG A 70 -3.94 -15.16 3.34
N HIS A 71 -4.00 -16.48 3.53
CA HIS A 71 -5.19 -17.14 4.06
C HIS A 71 -5.55 -16.64 5.47
N VAL A 72 -4.56 -16.46 6.34
CA VAL A 72 -4.80 -15.91 7.70
C VAL A 72 -5.28 -14.46 7.64
N ILE A 73 -4.66 -13.62 6.82
CA ILE A 73 -5.10 -12.22 6.62
C ILE A 73 -6.54 -12.18 6.10
N ASP A 74 -6.87 -13.02 5.12
CA ASP A 74 -8.22 -13.09 4.55
C ASP A 74 -9.25 -13.63 5.55
N ALA A 75 -8.87 -14.59 6.41
CA ALA A 75 -9.73 -15.08 7.47
C ALA A 75 -10.04 -13.98 8.50
N LYS A 76 -9.02 -13.22 8.93
CA LYS A 76 -9.19 -12.09 9.86
C LYS A 76 -10.08 -10.99 9.27
N LEU A 77 -9.94 -10.69 7.98
CA LEU A 77 -10.80 -9.73 7.29
C LEU A 77 -12.27 -10.19 7.26
N LYS A 78 -12.54 -11.47 6.99
CA LYS A 78 -13.91 -12.04 6.99
C LYS A 78 -14.57 -11.97 8.36
N THR A 79 -13.80 -12.15 9.44
CA THR A 79 -14.34 -12.08 10.81
C THR A 79 -14.74 -10.66 11.20
N ASN A 80 -14.00 -9.65 10.74
CA ASN A 80 -14.37 -8.26 10.96
C ASN A 80 -13.99 -7.40 9.75
N ASP A 81 -15.03 -7.14 8.97
CA ASP A 81 -15.02 -6.43 7.71
C ASP A 81 -14.67 -4.92 7.81
N GLN A 82 -14.47 -4.41 9.03
CA GLN A 82 -14.03 -3.04 9.31
C GLN A 82 -12.52 -2.95 9.61
N LEU A 83 -11.81 -4.07 9.76
CA LEU A 83 -10.39 -4.06 10.05
C LEU A 83 -9.57 -3.63 8.84
N GLY A 84 -8.85 -2.52 8.99
CA GLY A 84 -7.87 -2.06 8.01
C GLY A 84 -6.59 -2.89 8.03
N ALA A 85 -5.84 -2.83 6.92
CA ALA A 85 -4.53 -3.48 6.80
C ALA A 85 -3.53 -3.16 7.95
N PRO A 86 -3.47 -1.93 8.51
CA PRO A 86 -2.59 -1.63 9.64
C PRO A 86 -2.93 -2.44 10.90
N ILE A 87 -4.22 -2.61 11.20
CA ILE A 87 -4.68 -3.32 12.41
C ILE A 87 -4.35 -4.81 12.29
N ILE A 88 -4.66 -5.41 11.15
CA ILE A 88 -4.34 -6.83 10.90
C ILE A 88 -2.84 -7.07 10.97
N ARG A 89 -2.02 -6.16 10.41
CA ARG A 89 -0.57 -6.25 10.54
C ARG A 89 -0.11 -6.18 12.00
N SER A 90 -0.68 -5.28 12.80
CA SER A 90 -0.37 -5.17 14.23
C SER A 90 -0.72 -6.45 14.98
N GLN A 91 -1.88 -7.06 14.70
CA GLN A 91 -2.28 -8.34 15.28
C GLN A 91 -1.31 -9.47 14.92
N LEU A 92 -0.93 -9.59 13.65
CA LEU A 92 0.01 -10.62 13.18
C LEU A 92 1.40 -10.45 13.81
N LEU A 93 1.87 -9.21 14.00
CA LEU A 93 3.13 -8.95 14.70
C LEU A 93 3.08 -9.32 16.18
N LYS A 94 1.92 -9.14 16.83
CA LYS A 94 1.74 -9.53 18.24
C LYS A 94 1.65 -11.05 18.41
N GLU A 95 1.01 -11.74 17.47
CA GLU A 95 0.87 -13.20 17.49
C GLU A 95 2.22 -13.92 17.31
N GLY A 96 3.12 -13.35 16.50
CA GLY A 96 4.48 -13.89 16.33
C GLY A 96 4.56 -15.17 15.48
N ASP A 97 3.44 -15.64 14.94
CA ASP A 97 3.33 -16.90 14.17
C ASP A 97 4.10 -16.90 12.83
N PHE A 98 4.49 -15.73 12.34
CA PHE A 98 5.12 -15.58 11.03
C PHE A 98 6.48 -14.92 11.15
N ALA A 99 7.51 -15.59 10.60
CA ALA A 99 8.87 -15.06 10.55
C ALA A 99 8.95 -13.71 9.83
N HIS A 100 8.08 -13.47 8.83
CA HIS A 100 8.03 -12.23 8.07
C HIS A 100 6.58 -11.80 7.83
N VAL A 101 6.16 -10.73 8.48
CA VAL A 101 4.82 -10.14 8.30
C VAL A 101 4.86 -9.11 7.15
N PRO A 102 3.96 -9.19 6.16
CA PRO A 102 3.91 -8.24 5.06
C PRO A 102 3.63 -6.83 5.54
N HIS A 103 4.25 -5.86 4.88
CA HIS A 103 3.94 -4.45 5.08
C HIS A 103 2.48 -4.16 4.68
N GLU A 104 1.87 -3.16 5.31
CA GLU A 104 0.47 -2.75 5.10
C GLU A 104 0.13 -2.53 3.62
N ARG A 105 1.01 -1.82 2.89
CA ARG A 105 0.90 -1.63 1.43
C ARG A 105 0.83 -2.94 0.63
N THR A 106 1.51 -4.00 1.07
CA THR A 106 1.44 -5.31 0.41
C THR A 106 0.07 -5.96 0.64
N ILE A 107 -0.44 -5.88 1.87
CA ILE A 107 -1.77 -6.38 2.24
C ILE A 107 -2.85 -5.64 1.42
N GLN A 108 -2.80 -4.32 1.39
CA GLN A 108 -3.72 -3.49 0.60
C GLN A 108 -3.67 -3.82 -0.90
N ARG A 109 -2.47 -4.08 -1.45
CA ARG A 109 -2.30 -4.50 -2.85
C ARG A 109 -2.97 -5.85 -3.11
N TRP A 110 -2.85 -6.81 -2.19
CA TRP A 110 -3.53 -8.09 -2.31
C TRP A 110 -5.05 -7.93 -2.28
N TRP A 111 -5.58 -7.13 -1.37
CA TRP A 111 -7.03 -6.84 -1.32
C TRP A 111 -7.53 -6.10 -2.54
N LYS A 112 -6.75 -5.14 -3.07
CA LYS A 112 -7.07 -4.47 -4.33
C LYS A 112 -7.13 -5.46 -5.50
N ALA A 113 -6.16 -6.36 -5.60
CA ALA A 113 -6.14 -7.41 -6.63
C ALA A 113 -7.31 -8.39 -6.50
N ALA A 114 -7.74 -8.68 -5.26
CA ALA A 114 -8.88 -9.53 -4.95
C ALA A 114 -10.24 -8.81 -5.01
N GLY A 115 -10.28 -7.50 -5.32
CA GLY A 115 -11.53 -6.71 -5.32
C GLY A 115 -12.16 -6.49 -3.93
N LYS A 116 -11.42 -6.76 -2.85
CA LYS A 116 -11.89 -6.66 -1.45
C LYS A 116 -11.69 -5.28 -0.82
N ASN A 117 -11.03 -4.36 -1.51
CA ASN A 117 -10.75 -3.04 -0.98
C ASN A 117 -12.02 -2.18 -1.01
N LYS A 118 -12.55 -1.80 0.16
CA LYS A 118 -13.69 -0.89 0.23
C LYS A 118 -13.24 0.51 -0.20
N PRO A 119 -14.01 1.22 -1.05
CA PRO A 119 -13.72 2.61 -1.37
C PRO A 119 -13.74 3.42 -0.08
N ARG A 120 -12.80 4.36 0.06
CA ARG A 120 -12.77 5.25 1.22
C ARG A 120 -14.05 6.08 1.21
N GLY A 121 -15.02 5.71 2.04
CA GLY A 121 -16.20 6.54 2.27
C GLY A 121 -15.75 7.92 2.74
N ARG A 122 -16.43 8.97 2.29
CA ARG A 122 -16.38 10.23 3.04
C ARG A 122 -16.94 9.90 4.42
N GLY A 123 -16.20 10.23 5.48
CA GLY A 123 -16.72 10.11 6.83
C GLY A 123 -18.07 10.81 6.88
N ALA A 124 -18.99 10.29 7.71
CA ALA A 124 -20.25 10.97 7.94
C ALA A 124 -19.94 12.43 8.29
N THR A 125 -20.53 13.38 7.55
CA THR A 125 -20.51 14.78 7.97
C THR A 125 -21.21 14.78 9.31
N SER A 126 -20.47 14.99 10.39
CA SER A 126 -21.04 15.09 11.73
C SER A 126 -22.01 16.27 11.68
N SER A 127 -23.31 15.99 11.64
CA SER A 127 -24.35 17.02 11.68
C SER A 127 -24.64 17.45 13.11
N GLN A 128 -23.68 17.28 14.03
CA GLN A 128 -23.89 17.72 15.39
C GLN A 128 -23.99 19.25 15.37
N PRO A 129 -25.12 19.81 15.85
CA PRO A 129 -25.26 21.25 15.95
C PRO A 129 -24.27 21.78 16.98
N TYR A 130 -23.79 23.02 16.78
CA TYR A 130 -23.06 23.75 17.82
C TYR A 130 -23.95 23.94 19.05
N ALA A 131 -23.34 23.89 20.24
CA ALA A 131 -23.98 24.27 21.49
C ALA A 131 -24.59 25.67 21.40
N ARG A 132 -25.72 25.86 22.10
CA ARG A 132 -26.45 27.15 22.18
C ARG A 132 -26.70 27.61 23.60
N ASP A 133 -26.44 26.74 24.58
CA ASP A 133 -26.56 27.06 25.99
C ASP A 133 -25.23 26.81 26.71
N PRO A 134 -24.86 27.64 27.70
CA PRO A 134 -23.68 27.42 28.52
C PRO A 134 -23.74 26.04 29.20
N HIS A 135 -22.60 25.35 29.20
CA HIS A 135 -22.42 23.99 29.72
C HIS A 135 -23.17 22.87 28.97
N GLU A 136 -23.69 23.12 27.77
CA GLU A 136 -24.30 22.08 26.92
C GLU A 136 -23.25 21.12 26.33
N THR A 137 -22.17 21.67 25.76
CA THR A 137 -21.06 20.90 25.21
C THR A 137 -19.72 21.51 25.63
N TRP A 138 -18.78 20.64 26.02
CA TRP A 138 -17.42 21.04 26.35
C TRP A 138 -16.46 20.54 25.28
N GLN A 139 -15.59 21.43 24.82
CA GLN A 139 -14.46 21.09 23.98
C GLN A 139 -13.28 20.74 24.89
N VAL A 140 -12.71 19.55 24.69
CA VAL A 140 -11.56 19.06 25.44
C VAL A 140 -10.40 18.89 24.47
N ASP A 141 -9.43 19.79 24.57
CA ASP A 141 -8.27 19.82 23.69
C ASP A 141 -7.00 19.42 24.44
N GLY A 142 -6.24 18.50 23.85
CA GLY A 142 -4.94 18.07 24.36
C GLY A 142 -3.80 18.62 23.50
N LYS A 143 -2.78 19.17 24.15
CA LYS A 143 -1.50 19.51 23.53
C LYS A 143 -0.38 18.76 24.22
N GLU A 144 0.25 17.85 23.48
CA GLU A 144 1.35 17.03 23.96
C GLU A 144 2.71 17.70 23.70
N ASP A 145 3.70 17.32 24.49
CA ASP A 145 5.11 17.67 24.29
C ASP A 145 5.37 19.19 24.19
N VAL A 146 4.72 19.95 25.08
CA VAL A 146 4.90 21.39 25.22
C VAL A 146 6.20 21.66 25.97
N ARG A 147 7.13 22.38 25.33
CA ARG A 147 8.37 22.86 25.94
C ARG A 147 8.08 24.10 26.80
N LEU A 148 8.42 24.03 28.08
CA LEU A 148 8.32 25.16 29.02
C LEU A 148 9.59 26.04 28.96
N ALA A 149 9.54 27.20 29.62
CA ALA A 149 10.65 28.15 29.64
C ALA A 149 11.91 27.60 30.35
N ASP A 150 11.74 26.63 31.23
CA ASP A 150 12.80 25.91 31.94
C ASP A 150 13.33 24.69 31.18
N ASP A 151 12.96 24.55 29.91
CA ASP A 151 13.31 23.42 29.03
C ASP A 151 12.66 22.07 29.39
N SER A 152 11.83 22.03 30.43
CA SER A 152 11.04 20.84 30.74
C SER A 152 9.92 20.63 29.71
N ARG A 153 9.45 19.39 29.61
CA ARG A 153 8.36 18.99 28.71
C ARG A 153 7.12 18.64 29.51
N THR A 154 5.96 19.08 29.03
CA THR A 154 4.66 18.74 29.65
C THR A 154 3.59 18.46 28.60
N SER A 155 2.53 17.75 29.00
CA SER A 155 1.29 17.68 28.23
C SER A 155 0.21 18.50 28.93
N TYR A 156 -0.57 19.25 28.18
CA TYR A 156 -1.61 20.13 28.69
C TYR A 156 -2.97 19.75 28.10
N LEU A 157 -3.99 19.69 28.96
CA LEU A 157 -5.38 19.46 28.58
C LEU A 157 -6.21 20.69 28.95
N SER A 158 -6.90 21.31 28.00
CA SER A 158 -7.86 22.40 28.25
C SER A 158 -9.29 21.93 28.05
N ILE A 159 -10.18 22.43 28.92
CA ILE A 159 -11.63 22.27 28.83
C ILE A 159 -12.21 23.66 28.62
N THR A 160 -12.93 23.83 27.52
CA THR A 160 -13.58 25.08 27.12
C THR A 160 -15.06 24.82 26.91
N ASP A 161 -15.90 25.75 27.36
CA ASP A 161 -17.33 25.73 27.04
C ASP A 161 -17.55 26.15 25.57
N GLU A 162 -18.29 25.35 24.80
CA GLU A 162 -18.41 25.57 23.35
C GLU A 162 -19.26 26.81 23.00
N ASP A 163 -20.34 27.07 23.74
CA ASP A 163 -21.24 28.20 23.48
C ASP A 163 -20.58 29.53 23.89
N THR A 164 -20.04 29.60 25.10
CA THR A 164 -19.48 30.85 25.65
C THR A 164 -18.02 31.08 25.29
N CYS A 165 -17.34 30.09 24.69
CA CYS A 165 -15.88 30.05 24.53
C CYS A 165 -15.10 30.23 25.85
N SER A 166 -15.74 30.00 27.00
CA SER A 166 -15.12 30.24 28.30
C SER A 166 -14.16 29.13 28.66
N PHE A 167 -12.94 29.49 29.09
CA PHE A 167 -11.99 28.55 29.65
C PHE A 167 -12.49 28.05 31.01
N LEU A 168 -12.84 26.77 31.10
CA LEU A 168 -13.36 26.16 32.31
C LEU A 168 -12.24 25.60 33.18
N ARG A 169 -11.31 24.86 32.57
CA ARG A 169 -10.23 24.19 33.31
C ARG A 169 -9.04 23.85 32.43
N GLY A 170 -7.86 23.89 33.01
CA GLY A 170 -6.64 23.34 32.43
C GLY A 170 -6.02 22.32 33.38
N HIS A 171 -5.51 21.23 32.84
CA HIS A 171 -4.72 20.26 33.58
C HIS A 171 -3.37 20.05 32.90
N VAL A 172 -2.30 20.13 33.69
CA VAL A 172 -0.92 19.97 33.25
C VAL A 172 -0.42 18.62 33.75
N PHE A 173 0.09 17.79 32.85
CA PHE A 173 0.64 16.48 33.16
C PHE A 173 2.16 16.52 32.97
N PRO A 174 2.95 16.18 34.00
CA PRO A 174 4.40 16.06 33.82
C PRO A 174 4.69 14.92 32.84
N LEU A 175 5.54 15.17 31.84
CA LEU A 175 6.08 14.09 31.01
C LEU A 175 7.21 13.42 31.79
N GLY A 176 6.91 12.38 32.57
CA GLY A 176 7.97 11.68 33.33
C GLY A 176 7.62 10.83 34.55
N LEU A 177 6.38 10.39 34.78
CA LEU A 177 6.14 9.22 35.65
C LEU A 177 5.46 8.13 34.83
N GLN A 178 6.23 7.13 34.42
CA GLN A 178 5.67 5.81 34.20
C GLN A 178 5.38 5.27 35.59
N ASP A 179 4.13 4.89 35.86
CA ASP A 179 3.79 4.13 37.06
C ASP A 179 4.69 2.89 37.09
N GLU A 180 5.49 2.77 38.16
CA GLU A 180 6.15 1.51 38.51
C GLU A 180 5.07 0.41 38.55
N PRO A 181 5.28 -0.76 37.91
CA PRO A 181 4.28 -1.81 37.90
C PRO A 181 4.03 -2.27 39.34
N GLY A 182 2.79 -2.09 39.80
CA GLY A 182 2.36 -2.43 41.16
C GLY A 182 2.75 -3.84 41.56
N GLU A 183 3.51 -3.95 42.65
CA GLU A 183 3.67 -5.17 43.42
C GLU A 183 2.28 -5.72 43.76
N SER A 184 1.94 -6.86 43.18
CA SER A 184 0.79 -7.66 43.60
C SER A 184 1.16 -8.34 44.91
N THR A 185 0.47 -7.98 46.00
CA THR A 185 0.38 -8.82 47.21
C THR A 185 -0.96 -9.52 47.21
#